data_AF-A0A850B105-F1
#
_entry.id   AF-A0A850B105-F1
#
_cell.length_a   1.000
_cell.length_b   1.000
_cell.length_c   1.000
_cell.angle_alpha   90.00
_cell.angle_beta   90.00
_cell.angle_gamma   90.00
#
_symmetry.space_group_name_H-M   'P 1'
#
loop_
_entity.id
_entity.type
_entity.pdbx_description
1 polymer ?
#
loop_
_entity_poly.entity_id
_entity_poly.type
_entity_poly.pdbx_seq_one_letter_code
_entity_poly.pdbx_strand_id
1 'polypeptide(L)'
;MGIDYVMAWARAFAFTATIEIIAAALLFSRLLDVGSGEGNKNGDKNLRTPAGLGRLARLVGVIFYANLASHPAVWFVFPNLDLTYLTMVLAAECWAVVSEAILYWLVLPNARPVQAVGVSLIANASSFGIGLLVRAWTGWI
;
A
#
# COMPACT_ATOMS: atom_id res chain seq x y z
N MET A 1 16.13 -10.71 18.56
CA MET A 1 16.18 -9.86 17.36
C MET A 1 16.98 -8.61 17.71
N GLY A 2 18.09 -8.35 17.02
CA GLY A 2 18.98 -7.22 17.33
C GLY A 2 18.39 -5.87 16.87
N ILE A 3 18.90 -4.77 17.43
CA ILE A 3 18.46 -3.41 17.05
C ILE A 3 18.68 -3.11 15.56
N ASP A 4 19.75 -3.67 14.98
CA ASP A 4 20.07 -3.51 13.55
C ASP A 4 19.00 -4.10 12.65
N TYR A 5 18.40 -5.22 13.04
CA TYR A 5 17.34 -5.87 12.27
C TYR A 5 16.05 -5.04 12.32
N VAL A 6 15.71 -4.49 13.48
CA VAL A 6 14.55 -3.59 13.62
C VAL A 6 14.76 -2.32 12.80
N MET A 7 15.97 -1.78 12.77
CA MET A 7 16.31 -0.61 11.95
C MET A 7 16.27 -0.90 10.45
N ALA A 8 16.74 -2.09 10.03
CA ALA A 8 16.63 -2.53 8.64
C ALA A 8 15.16 -2.67 8.22
N TRP A 9 14.34 -3.30 9.05
CA TRP A 9 12.90 -3.37 8.87
C TRP A 9 12.27 -1.98 8.76
N ALA A 10 12.58 -1.06 9.69
CA ALA A 10 12.00 0.28 9.68
C ALA A 10 12.33 1.06 8.41
N ARG A 11 13.56 0.91 7.89
CA ARG A 11 13.97 1.53 6.62
C ARG A 11 13.23 0.93 5.43
N ALA A 12 13.14 -0.40 5.37
CA ALA A 12 12.43 -1.09 4.30
C ALA A 12 10.93 -0.79 4.34
N PHE A 13 10.33 -0.77 5.53
CA PHE A 13 8.96 -0.34 5.75
C PHE A 13 8.72 1.10 5.27
N ALA A 14 9.58 2.04 5.66
CA ALA A 14 9.45 3.43 5.22
C ALA A 14 9.56 3.58 3.70
N PHE A 15 10.47 2.81 3.07
CA PHE A 15 10.61 2.75 1.62
C PHE A 15 9.33 2.22 0.94
N THR A 16 8.85 1.05 1.37
CA THR A 16 7.64 0.43 0.83
C THR A 16 6.42 1.32 1.02
N ALA A 17 6.18 1.79 2.25
CA ALA A 17 5.05 2.66 2.56
C ALA A 17 5.07 3.94 1.71
N THR A 18 6.24 4.52 1.44
CA THR A 18 6.34 5.71 0.59
C THR A 18 5.84 5.43 -0.83
N ILE A 19 6.31 4.33 -1.43
CA ILE A 19 5.93 3.96 -2.81
C ILE A 19 4.44 3.61 -2.87
N GLU A 20 3.96 2.83 -1.91
CA GLU A 20 2.57 2.37 -1.89
C GLU A 20 1.59 3.50 -1.61
N ILE A 21 1.92 4.42 -0.70
CA ILE A 21 1.11 5.62 -0.47
C ILE A 21 0.97 6.42 -1.77
N ILE A 22 2.08 6.63 -2.50
CA ILE A 22 2.04 7.37 -3.78
C ILE A 22 1.17 6.62 -4.80
N ALA A 23 1.45 5.33 -5.02
CA ALA A 23 0.75 4.52 -6.02
C ALA A 23 -0.75 4.40 -5.71
N ALA A 24 -1.09 4.00 -4.48
CA ALA A 24 -2.47 3.80 -4.07
C ALA A 24 -3.25 5.12 -3.98
N ALA A 25 -2.64 6.21 -3.51
CA ALA A 25 -3.32 7.50 -3.47
C ALA A 25 -3.62 8.02 -4.89
N LEU A 26 -2.70 7.84 -5.85
CA LEU A 26 -2.94 8.21 -7.25
C LEU A 26 -4.03 7.36 -7.91
N LEU A 27 -4.07 6.07 -7.63
CA LEU A 27 -5.10 5.19 -8.18
C LEU A 27 -6.47 5.45 -7.54
N PHE A 28 -6.56 5.53 -6.21
CA PHE A 28 -7.83 5.77 -5.53
C PHE A 28 -8.38 7.17 -5.79
N SER A 29 -7.54 8.21 -5.89
CA SER A 29 -8.02 9.54 -6.29
C SER A 29 -8.71 9.49 -7.65
N ARG A 30 -8.11 8.82 -8.64
CA ARG A 30 -8.75 8.64 -9.97
C ARG A 30 -10.01 7.77 -9.91
N LEU A 31 -9.96 6.63 -9.23
CA LEU A 31 -11.05 5.65 -9.23
C LEU A 31 -12.27 6.11 -8.43
N LEU A 32 -12.06 6.77 -7.30
CA LEU A 32 -13.15 7.28 -6.44
C LEU A 32 -13.74 8.59 -6.99
N ASP A 33 -12.96 9.38 -7.74
CA ASP A 33 -13.48 10.55 -8.45
C ASP A 33 -14.35 10.14 -9.65
N VAL A 34 -13.98 9.08 -10.39
CA VAL A 34 -14.76 8.56 -11.52
C VAL A 34 -16.11 8.00 -11.08
N GLY A 35 -16.22 7.45 -9.86
CA GLY A 35 -17.48 6.95 -9.30
C GLY A 35 -18.46 8.03 -8.82
N SER A 36 -18.01 9.27 -8.64
CA SER A 36 -18.82 10.38 -8.11
C SER A 36 -19.53 11.21 -9.21
N GLY A 37 -19.61 10.66 -10.44
CA GLY A 37 -20.03 11.35 -11.66
C GLY A 37 -21.53 11.58 -11.87
N GLU A 38 -22.42 11.07 -11.02
CA GLU A 38 -23.86 11.38 -11.09
C GLU A 38 -24.26 12.38 -10.00
N GLY A 39 -24.21 13.67 -10.35
CA GLY A 39 -24.97 14.70 -9.63
C GLY A 39 -24.19 15.57 -8.64
N ASN A 40 -23.30 16.44 -9.13
CA ASN A 40 -23.21 17.85 -8.71
C ASN A 40 -22.15 18.58 -9.55
N LYS A 41 -22.57 19.43 -10.49
CA LYS A 41 -21.64 20.18 -11.37
C LYS A 41 -20.89 21.32 -10.66
N ASN A 42 -21.18 21.61 -9.38
CA ASN A 42 -20.57 22.71 -8.61
C ASN A 42 -19.79 22.29 -7.36
N GLY A 43 -19.54 20.99 -7.15
CA GLY A 43 -18.80 20.50 -5.99
C GLY A 43 -17.28 20.54 -6.18
N ASP A 44 -16.68 21.64 -5.77
CA ASP A 44 -15.27 21.89 -5.45
C ASP A 44 -14.32 20.68 -5.50
N LYS A 45 -13.80 20.38 -6.70
CA LYS A 45 -12.81 19.31 -6.95
C LYS A 45 -11.37 19.75 -6.63
N ASN A 46 -11.19 20.91 -6.01
CA ASN A 46 -9.87 21.44 -5.76
C ASN A 46 -9.26 20.74 -4.54
N LEU A 47 -8.22 19.92 -4.77
CA LEU A 47 -7.38 19.34 -3.71
C LEU A 47 -6.79 20.39 -2.75
N ARG A 48 -6.83 21.68 -3.14
CA ARG A 48 -6.39 22.82 -2.35
C ARG A 48 -7.38 23.28 -1.28
N THR A 49 -8.60 22.74 -1.26
CA THR A 49 -9.61 23.13 -0.26
C THR A 49 -9.46 22.30 1.00
N PRO A 50 -9.87 22.81 2.18
CA PRO A 50 -9.77 22.06 3.43
C PRO A 50 -10.45 20.69 3.38
N ALA A 51 -11.57 20.59 2.65
CA ALA A 51 -12.30 19.33 2.45
C ALA A 51 -11.52 18.35 1.55
N GLY A 52 -10.87 18.83 0.49
CA GLY A 52 -10.01 18.03 -0.38
C GLY A 52 -8.78 17.50 0.37
N LEU A 53 -8.11 18.36 1.13
CA LEU A 53 -6.97 17.99 1.98
C LEU A 53 -7.37 16.96 3.05
N GLY A 54 -8.52 17.13 3.71
CA GLY A 54 -9.02 16.17 4.70
C GLY A 54 -9.29 14.78 4.10
N ARG A 55 -9.84 14.72 2.88
CA ARG A 55 -10.06 13.46 2.17
C ARG A 55 -8.75 12.76 1.82
N LEU A 56 -7.77 13.50 1.31
CA LEU A 56 -6.45 12.96 0.98
C LEU A 56 -5.72 12.48 2.23
N ALA A 57 -5.71 13.26 3.31
CA ALA A 57 -5.09 12.88 4.58
C ALA A 57 -5.69 11.57 5.13
N ARG A 58 -7.03 11.43 5.06
CA ARG A 58 -7.70 10.18 5.44
C ARG A 58 -7.26 9.02 4.56
N LEU A 59 -7.18 9.21 3.24
CA LEU A 59 -6.75 8.17 2.30
C LEU A 59 -5.31 7.72 2.59
N VAL A 60 -4.39 8.68 2.76
CA VAL A 60 -2.99 8.41 3.12
C VAL A 60 -2.91 7.66 4.46
N GLY A 61 -3.68 8.08 5.46
CA GLY A 61 -3.73 7.41 6.76
C GLY A 61 -4.22 5.96 6.66
N VAL A 62 -5.23 5.69 5.83
CA VAL A 62 -5.72 4.33 5.58
C VAL A 62 -4.65 3.47 4.89
N ILE A 63 -3.96 4.01 3.87
CA ILE A 63 -2.90 3.28 3.16
C ILE A 63 -1.73 2.98 4.09
N PHE A 64 -1.28 3.97 4.86
CA PHE A 64 -0.23 3.79 5.86
C PHE A 64 -0.60 2.75 6.91
N TYR A 65 -1.82 2.80 7.43
CA TYR A 65 -2.29 1.81 8.40
C TYR A 65 -2.37 0.41 7.80
N ALA A 66 -2.82 0.28 6.55
CA ALA A 66 -2.87 -1.00 5.86
C ALA A 66 -1.47 -1.62 5.72
N ASN A 67 -0.49 -0.81 5.30
CA ASN A 67 0.93 -1.19 5.28
C ASN A 67 1.41 -1.63 6.68
N LEU A 68 1.11 -0.84 7.71
CA LEU A 68 1.52 -1.13 9.09
C LEU A 68 0.90 -2.43 9.62
N ALA A 69 -0.30 -2.78 9.19
CA ALA A 69 -0.98 -4.00 9.59
C ALA A 69 -0.48 -5.24 8.82
N SER A 70 -0.08 -5.09 7.55
CA SER A 70 0.35 -6.18 6.68
C SER A 70 1.83 -6.56 6.85
N HIS A 71 2.71 -5.56 6.89
CA HIS A 71 4.15 -5.73 6.75
C HIS A 71 4.88 -6.36 7.95
N PRO A 72 4.43 -6.25 9.21
CA PRO A 72 5.04 -7.01 10.30
C PRO A 72 5.00 -8.52 10.03
N ALA A 73 3.94 -9.05 9.45
CA ALA A 73 3.88 -10.47 9.09
C ALA A 73 4.89 -10.80 7.98
N VAL A 74 4.96 -9.98 6.93
CA VAL A 74 5.91 -10.13 5.80
C VAL A 74 7.34 -10.26 6.28
N TRP A 75 7.75 -9.46 7.28
CA TRP A 75 9.13 -9.42 7.74
C TRP A 75 9.43 -10.34 8.92
N PHE A 76 8.49 -10.51 9.85
CA PHE A 76 8.75 -11.24 11.10
C PHE A 76 8.13 -12.64 11.13
N VAL A 77 7.16 -12.96 10.27
CA VAL A 77 6.49 -14.27 10.27
C VAL A 77 6.98 -15.11 9.10
N PHE A 78 6.83 -14.64 7.86
CA PHE A 78 7.15 -15.44 6.67
C PHE A 78 8.60 -15.94 6.61
N PRO A 79 9.63 -15.14 6.96
CA PRO A 79 11.02 -15.62 6.94
C PRO A 79 11.34 -16.71 7.96
N ASN A 80 10.47 -16.91 8.95
CA ASN A 80 10.60 -17.97 9.96
C ASN A 80 9.82 -19.23 9.60
N LEU A 81 9.15 -19.26 8.44
CA LEU A 81 8.51 -20.47 7.93
C LEU A 81 9.54 -21.32 7.19
N ASP A 82 9.47 -22.64 7.36
CA ASP A 82 10.33 -23.61 6.67
C ASP A 82 9.87 -23.80 5.21
N LEU A 83 10.04 -22.74 4.41
CA LEU A 83 9.63 -22.67 3.01
C LEU A 83 10.83 -22.35 2.12
N THR A 84 10.77 -22.77 0.86
CA THR A 84 11.73 -22.28 -0.14
C THR A 84 11.61 -20.76 -0.28
N TYR A 85 12.71 -20.08 -0.61
CA TYR A 85 12.72 -18.62 -0.76
C TYR A 85 11.62 -18.12 -1.71
N LEU A 86 11.43 -18.79 -2.85
CA LEU A 86 10.39 -18.41 -3.82
C LEU A 86 8.98 -18.55 -3.22
N THR A 87 8.70 -19.67 -2.56
CA THR A 87 7.40 -19.92 -1.92
C THR A 87 7.14 -18.91 -0.81
N MET A 88 8.16 -18.60 0.00
CA MET A 88 8.09 -17.61 1.07
C MET A 88 7.76 -16.22 0.50
N VAL A 89 8.48 -15.76 -0.52
CA VAL A 89 8.22 -14.45 -1.17
C VAL A 89 6.80 -14.42 -1.72
N LEU A 90 6.39 -15.41 -2.51
CA LEU A 90 5.04 -15.44 -3.08
C LEU A 90 3.95 -15.43 -2.00
N ALA A 91 4.15 -16.17 -0.91
CA ALA A 91 3.19 -16.20 0.19
C ALA A 91 3.12 -14.86 0.93
N ALA A 92 4.26 -14.21 1.16
CA ALA A 92 4.35 -12.90 1.81
C ALA A 92 3.71 -11.79 0.96
N GLU A 93 4.00 -11.75 -0.35
CA GLU A 93 3.40 -10.81 -1.29
C GLU A 93 1.88 -11.01 -1.40
N CYS A 94 1.42 -12.26 -1.51
CA CYS A 94 -0.01 -12.58 -1.49
C CYS A 94 -0.69 -12.11 -0.19
N TRP A 95 -0.02 -12.28 0.95
CA TRP A 95 -0.54 -11.79 2.23
C TRP A 95 -0.66 -10.27 2.25
N ALA A 96 0.35 -9.55 1.82
CA ALA A 96 0.33 -8.09 1.75
C ALA A 96 -0.82 -7.60 0.86
N VAL A 97 -0.94 -8.15 -0.35
CA VAL A 97 -2.00 -7.80 -1.30
C VAL A 97 -3.40 -8.09 -0.74
N VAL A 98 -3.62 -9.27 -0.19
CA VAL A 98 -4.95 -9.67 0.30
C VAL A 98 -5.34 -8.87 1.54
N SER A 99 -4.43 -8.73 2.52
CA SER A 99 -4.72 -8.03 3.77
C SER A 99 -5.00 -6.55 3.55
N GLU A 100 -4.23 -5.89 2.69
CA GLU A 100 -4.44 -4.49 2.35
C GLU A 100 -5.71 -4.28 1.52
N ALA A 101 -5.98 -5.14 0.53
CA ALA A 101 -7.23 -5.07 -0.24
C ALA A 101 -8.46 -5.21 0.66
N ILE A 102 -8.42 -6.10 1.65
CA ILE A 102 -9.49 -6.23 2.65
C ILE A 102 -9.65 -4.92 3.44
N LEU A 103 -8.55 -4.34 3.94
CA LEU A 103 -8.60 -3.08 4.68
C LEU A 103 -9.12 -1.92 3.82
N TYR A 104 -8.69 -1.81 2.57
CA TYR A 104 -9.20 -0.80 1.65
C TYR A 104 -10.70 -0.97 1.40
N TRP A 105 -11.16 -2.19 1.15
CA TRP A 105 -12.58 -2.46 0.92
C TRP A 105 -13.44 -2.15 2.16
N LEU A 106 -12.97 -2.49 3.36
CA LEU A 106 -13.73 -2.28 4.59
C LEU A 106 -13.75 -0.81 5.05
N VAL A 107 -12.66 -0.07 4.83
CA VAL A 107 -12.49 1.28 5.40
C VAL A 107 -12.84 2.38 4.39
N LEU A 108 -12.69 2.14 3.08
CA LEU A 108 -13.04 3.12 2.05
C LEU A 108 -14.48 2.86 1.55
N PRO A 109 -15.46 3.70 1.95
CA PRO A 109 -16.88 3.40 1.76
C PRO A 109 -17.33 3.26 0.29
N ASN A 110 -16.55 3.80 -0.64
CA ASN A 110 -16.85 3.79 -2.07
C ASN A 110 -15.94 2.85 -2.88
N ALA A 111 -15.03 2.12 -2.22
CA ALA A 111 -14.13 1.20 -2.90
C ALA A 111 -14.86 -0.11 -3.20
N ARG A 112 -14.98 -0.46 -4.49
CA ARG A 112 -15.44 -1.80 -4.90
C ARG A 112 -14.35 -2.82 -4.59
N PRO A 113 -14.69 -4.09 -4.27
CA PRO A 113 -13.69 -5.13 -4.00
C PRO A 113 -12.62 -5.26 -5.11
N VAL A 114 -13.04 -5.22 -6.38
CA VAL A 114 -12.12 -5.30 -7.53
C VAL A 114 -11.17 -4.10 -7.58
N GLN A 115 -11.62 -2.91 -7.21
CA GLN A 115 -10.77 -1.72 -7.13
C GLN A 115 -9.77 -1.86 -5.98
N ALA A 116 -10.21 -2.32 -4.81
CA ALA A 116 -9.34 -2.54 -3.66
C ALA A 116 -8.22 -3.55 -3.96
N VAL A 117 -8.57 -4.70 -4.56
CA VAL A 117 -7.61 -5.72 -5.01
C VAL A 117 -6.68 -5.16 -6.08
N GLY A 118 -7.21 -4.49 -7.10
CA GLY A 118 -6.40 -3.93 -8.18
C GLY A 118 -5.42 -2.88 -7.68
N VAL A 119 -5.85 -1.99 -6.78
CA VAL A 119 -4.97 -0.96 -6.20
C VAL A 119 -3.89 -1.60 -5.32
N SER A 120 -4.26 -2.52 -4.44
CA SER A 120 -3.28 -3.19 -3.57
C SER A 120 -2.26 -3.99 -4.38
N LEU A 121 -2.70 -4.74 -5.40
CA LEU A 121 -1.81 -5.48 -6.29
C LEU A 121 -0.82 -4.55 -7.03
N ILE A 122 -1.29 -3.44 -7.59
CA ILE A 122 -0.42 -2.50 -8.30
C ILE A 122 0.55 -1.81 -7.33
N ALA A 123 0.10 -1.44 -6.14
CA ALA A 123 0.95 -0.81 -5.13
C ALA A 123 2.08 -1.74 -4.69
N ASN A 124 1.76 -2.98 -4.31
CA ASN A 124 2.73 -4.00 -3.90
C ASN A 124 3.68 -4.38 -5.04
N ALA A 125 3.16 -4.58 -6.26
CA ALA A 125 4.01 -4.86 -7.42
C ALA A 125 4.99 -3.70 -7.71
N SER A 126 4.54 -2.45 -7.48
CA SER A 126 5.40 -1.27 -7.64
C SER A 126 6.48 -1.20 -6.56
N SER A 127 6.13 -1.39 -5.28
CA SER A 127 7.09 -1.35 -4.18
C SER A 127 8.11 -2.49 -4.28
N PHE A 128 7.65 -3.72 -4.54
CA PHE A 128 8.50 -4.88 -4.77
C PHE A 128 9.42 -4.68 -6.00
N GLY A 129 8.85 -4.29 -7.14
CA GLY A 129 9.61 -4.09 -8.38
C GLY A 129 10.67 -3.00 -8.26
N ILE A 130 10.34 -1.86 -7.67
CA ILE A 130 11.30 -0.78 -7.42
C ILE A 130 12.34 -1.23 -6.39
N GLY A 131 11.94 -1.97 -5.35
CA GLY A 131 12.87 -2.58 -4.39
C GLY A 131 13.91 -3.50 -5.06
N LEU A 132 13.48 -4.36 -6.00
CA LEU A 132 14.40 -5.20 -6.78
C LEU A 132 15.37 -4.37 -7.63
N LEU A 133 14.89 -3.31 -8.28
CA LEU A 133 15.73 -2.41 -9.08
C LEU A 133 16.78 -1.70 -8.22
N VAL A 134 16.36 -1.18 -7.08
CA VAL A 134 17.23 -0.50 -6.11
C VAL A 134 18.29 -1.46 -5.58
N ARG A 135 17.89 -2.68 -5.21
CA ARG A 135 18.81 -3.74 -4.77
C ARG A 135 19.83 -4.10 -5.85
N ALA A 136 19.38 -4.22 -7.10
CA ALA A 136 20.26 -4.54 -8.23
C ALA A 136 21.32 -3.46 -8.49
N TRP A 137 21.01 -2.18 -8.23
CA TRP A 137 21.93 -1.06 -8.51
C TRP A 137 22.84 -0.70 -7.36
N THR A 138 22.36 -0.79 -6.13
CA THR A 138 23.05 -0.26 -4.95
C THR A 138 23.49 -1.34 -3.97
N GLY A 139 23.04 -2.58 -4.16
CA GLY A 139 23.11 -3.61 -3.13
C GLY A 139 22.20 -3.33 -1.92
N TRP A 140 21.42 -2.25 -1.95
CA TRP A 140 20.48 -1.91 -0.89
C TRP A 140 19.20 -2.74 -1.04
N ILE A 141 19.17 -3.84 -0.29
CA ILE A 141 18.18 -4.27 0.72
C ILE A 141 18.80 -5.51 1.36
#